data_AF-A0A077KJY3-F1
#
_entry.id   AF-A0A077KJY3-F1
#
_cell.length_a   1.000
_cell.length_b   1.000
_cell.length_c   1.000
_cell.angle_alpha   90.00
_cell.angle_beta   90.00
_cell.angle_gamma   90.00
#
_symmetry.space_group_name_H-M   'P 1'
#
loop_
_entity.id
_entity.type
_entity.pdbx_description
1 polymer ?
#
loop_
_entity_poly.entity_id
_entity_poly.type
_entity_poly.pdbx_seq_one_letter_code
_entity_poly.pdbx_strand_id
1 'polypeptide(L)'
;MINHEELITNINDSCKYLFPNQVFKLEENILSNSAKVYKIQGNSKALNRKKNDIFEVSVLNWFEDFYLYVEVRFVSNHTFISLSVFKGADAQSNKHQLFRAEWDDYDRDDEIHAQPHWHITTDVAISNNFNNFLGEKEQVTFEVFELSKAEVFDIKNFHFAMLGNWQQDETHIHKISEPAKVTKWLIGVLKHIRVELDV
;
A
#
# COMPACT_ATOMS: atom_id res chain seq x y z
N MET A 1 24.19 -4.81 -3.41
CA MET A 1 22.97 -5.63 -3.30
C MET A 1 22.52 -5.61 -1.86
N ILE A 2 21.25 -5.29 -1.61
CA ILE A 2 20.72 -5.19 -0.25
C ILE A 2 20.67 -6.57 0.41
N ASN A 3 20.92 -6.65 1.71
CA ASN A 3 20.78 -7.90 2.46
C ASN A 3 19.29 -8.20 2.69
N HIS A 4 18.75 -9.19 1.98
CA HIS A 4 17.31 -9.52 2.00
C HIS A 4 16.84 -9.98 3.38
N GLU A 5 17.61 -10.87 4.04
CA GLU A 5 17.25 -11.44 5.35
C GLU A 5 17.28 -10.37 6.44
N GLU A 6 18.30 -9.51 6.41
CA GLU A 6 18.41 -8.37 7.31
C GLU A 6 17.25 -7.37 7.09
N LEU A 7 16.89 -7.07 5.84
CA LEU A 7 15.76 -6.19 5.55
C LEU A 7 14.45 -6.72 6.12
N ILE A 8 14.13 -7.99 5.89
CA ILE A 8 12.89 -8.59 6.38
C ILE A 8 12.87 -8.65 7.91
N THR A 9 13.99 -9.02 8.53
CA THR A 9 14.15 -9.00 10.01
C THR A 9 13.90 -7.60 10.55
N ASN A 10 14.58 -6.58 10.00
CA ASN A 10 14.44 -5.19 10.44
C ASN A 10 13.00 -4.67 10.30
N ILE A 11 12.31 -5.00 9.20
CA ILE A 11 10.91 -4.63 9.00
C ILE A 11 10.01 -5.28 10.05
N ASN A 12 10.13 -6.59 10.25
CA ASN A 12 9.30 -7.34 11.21
C ASN A 12 9.48 -6.82 12.64
N ASP A 13 10.73 -6.63 13.08
CA ASP A 13 11.04 -6.18 14.44
C ASP A 13 10.55 -4.76 14.68
N SER A 14 10.74 -3.87 13.70
CA SER A 14 10.42 -2.46 13.88
C SER A 14 8.93 -2.15 13.73
N CYS A 15 8.22 -2.87 12.85
CA CYS A 15 6.80 -2.61 12.60
C CYS A 15 5.89 -3.20 13.68
N LYS A 16 6.34 -4.18 14.46
CA LYS A 16 5.55 -4.83 15.52
C LYS A 16 4.84 -3.84 16.46
N TYR A 17 5.49 -2.73 16.81
CA TYR A 17 4.96 -1.73 17.73
C TYR A 17 3.89 -0.81 17.11
N LEU A 18 3.72 -0.83 15.80
CA LEU A 18 2.72 -0.01 15.09
C LEU A 18 1.34 -0.68 15.04
N PHE A 19 1.22 -1.92 15.51
CA PHE A 19 0.01 -2.75 15.47
C PHE A 19 -0.27 -3.32 16.86
N PRO A 20 -0.77 -2.50 17.82
CA PRO A 20 -0.88 -2.93 19.22
C PRO A 20 -1.81 -4.13 19.44
N ASN A 21 -2.80 -4.30 18.57
CA ASN A 21 -3.82 -5.34 18.69
C ASN A 21 -3.63 -6.50 17.70
N GLN A 22 -2.56 -6.49 16.90
CA GLN A 22 -2.38 -7.43 15.79
C GLN A 22 -0.90 -7.79 15.64
N VAL A 23 -0.62 -8.99 15.13
CA VAL A 23 0.76 -9.41 14.89
C VAL A 23 1.17 -9.00 13.49
N PHE A 24 1.97 -7.93 13.38
CA PHE A 24 2.65 -7.62 12.13
C PHE A 24 3.73 -8.66 11.85
N LYS A 25 3.63 -9.34 10.71
CA LYS A 25 4.64 -10.29 10.25
C LYS A 25 4.62 -10.37 8.73
N LEU A 26 5.77 -10.20 8.10
CA LEU A 26 6.01 -10.56 6.71
C LEU A 26 6.43 -12.03 6.66
N GLU A 27 5.67 -12.83 5.90
CA GLU A 27 5.96 -14.25 5.67
C GLU A 27 6.43 -14.49 4.25
N GLU A 28 7.41 -15.39 4.10
CA GLU A 28 7.95 -15.77 2.81
C GLU A 28 6.92 -16.59 2.03
N ASN A 29 6.72 -16.21 0.78
CA ASN A 29 5.95 -16.91 -0.22
C ASN A 29 6.87 -17.12 -1.43
N ILE A 30 7.41 -18.33 -1.57
CA ILE A 30 8.37 -18.67 -2.61
C ILE A 30 7.61 -18.86 -3.92
N LEU A 31 7.84 -17.98 -4.89
CA LEU A 31 7.29 -18.11 -6.25
C LEU A 31 8.22 -18.94 -7.15
N SER A 32 9.54 -18.78 -7.02
CA SER A 32 10.56 -19.53 -7.75
C SER A 32 11.96 -19.36 -7.12
N ASN A 33 12.96 -20.10 -7.60
CA ASN A 33 14.36 -19.92 -7.18
C ASN A 33 14.94 -18.53 -7.50
N SER A 34 14.33 -17.76 -8.42
CA SER A 34 14.80 -16.44 -8.84
C SER A 34 13.98 -15.28 -8.25
N ALA A 35 12.90 -15.58 -7.52
CA ALA A 35 12.01 -14.58 -6.95
C ALA A 35 11.52 -14.98 -5.56
N LYS A 36 11.89 -14.18 -4.56
CA LYS A 36 11.35 -14.28 -3.19
C LYS A 36 10.34 -13.17 -2.97
N VAL A 37 9.17 -13.52 -2.44
CA VAL A 37 8.12 -12.54 -2.14
C VAL A 37 7.73 -12.69 -0.68
N TYR A 38 7.78 -11.61 0.07
CA TYR A 38 7.33 -11.54 1.45
C TYR A 38 6.05 -10.72 1.50
N LYS A 39 5.01 -11.26 2.11
CA LYS A 39 3.70 -10.58 2.23
C LYS A 39 3.31 -10.52 3.68
N ILE A 40 2.59 -9.47 4.07
CA ILE A 40 2.02 -9.38 5.40
C ILE A 40 1.04 -10.53 5.65
N GLN A 41 1.13 -11.12 6.82
CA GLN A 41 0.15 -12.07 7.31
C GLN A 41 -1.15 -11.30 7.60
N GLY A 42 -2.18 -11.54 6.80
CA GLY A 42 -3.47 -10.88 6.93
C GLY A 42 -4.50 -11.69 7.72
N ASN A 43 -5.48 -11.00 8.28
CA ASN A 43 -6.64 -11.57 8.97
C ASN A 43 -7.97 -11.30 8.24
N SER A 44 -7.93 -10.58 7.12
CA SER A 44 -9.08 -10.30 6.26
C SER A 44 -8.69 -10.30 4.78
N LYS A 45 -9.66 -10.03 3.89
CA LYS A 45 -9.48 -10.00 2.43
C LYS A 45 -9.80 -8.61 1.86
N ALA A 46 -9.09 -8.26 0.79
CA ALA A 46 -9.32 -7.04 0.01
C ALA A 46 -8.94 -7.23 -1.46
N LEU A 47 -9.44 -6.35 -2.33
CA LEU A 47 -9.08 -6.33 -3.75
C LEU A 47 -7.96 -5.31 -3.98
N ASN A 48 -6.74 -5.80 -4.22
CA ASN A 48 -5.60 -4.97 -4.56
C ASN A 48 -5.57 -4.71 -6.06
N ARG A 49 -5.50 -3.44 -6.46
CA ARG A 49 -5.46 -3.00 -7.85
C ARG A 49 -4.06 -2.52 -8.18
N LYS A 50 -3.41 -3.17 -9.13
CA LYS A 50 -2.08 -2.78 -9.61
C LYS A 50 -2.12 -2.62 -11.12
N LYS A 51 -1.97 -1.38 -11.60
CA LYS A 51 -2.14 -1.03 -13.03
C LYS A 51 -3.53 -1.48 -13.52
N ASN A 52 -3.57 -2.43 -14.46
CA ASN A 52 -4.81 -2.94 -15.05
C ASN A 52 -5.29 -4.25 -14.39
N ASP A 53 -4.55 -4.76 -13.40
CA ASP A 53 -4.86 -6.04 -12.74
C ASP A 53 -5.54 -5.80 -11.41
N ILE A 54 -6.53 -6.64 -11.10
CA ILE A 54 -7.22 -6.69 -9.81
C ILE A 54 -7.07 -8.11 -9.27
N PHE A 55 -6.57 -8.24 -8.05
CA PHE A 55 -6.40 -9.54 -7.41
C PHE A 55 -6.71 -9.46 -5.92
N GLU A 56 -7.22 -10.56 -5.36
CA GLU A 56 -7.47 -10.66 -3.94
C GLU A 56 -6.14 -10.78 -3.18
N VAL A 57 -6.02 -10.04 -2.07
CA VAL A 57 -4.91 -10.14 -1.13
C VAL A 57 -5.41 -10.34 0.29
N SER A 58 -4.61 -11.01 1.11
CA SER A 58 -4.82 -11.03 2.56
C SER A 58 -4.30 -9.73 3.15
N VAL A 59 -5.12 -9.05 3.95
CA VAL A 59 -4.80 -7.77 4.59
C VAL A 59 -4.89 -7.88 6.10
N LEU A 60 -4.07 -7.12 6.81
CA LEU A 60 -4.09 -7.05 8.26
C LEU A 60 -4.96 -5.86 8.69
N ASN A 61 -5.94 -6.08 9.57
CA ASN A 61 -6.61 -4.97 10.25
C ASN A 61 -5.55 -4.13 10.97
N TRP A 62 -5.51 -2.84 10.72
CA TRP A 62 -4.51 -1.97 11.35
C TRP A 62 -5.13 -1.22 12.52
N PHE A 63 -6.22 -0.53 12.26
CA PHE A 63 -7.02 0.20 13.23
C PHE A 63 -8.41 0.45 12.64
N GLU A 64 -9.42 0.55 13.52
CA GLU A 64 -10.81 0.76 13.10
C GLU A 64 -11.19 -0.15 11.92
N ASP A 65 -11.70 0.42 10.83
CA ASP A 65 -12.04 -0.23 9.57
C ASP A 65 -10.95 -0.05 8.49
N PHE A 66 -9.73 0.35 8.88
CA PHE A 66 -8.57 0.45 8.01
C PHE A 66 -7.71 -0.80 8.06
N TYR A 67 -7.29 -1.24 6.88
CA TYR A 67 -6.54 -2.47 6.67
C TYR A 67 -5.30 -2.20 5.83
N LEU A 68 -4.27 -3.01 6.06
CA LEU A 68 -2.97 -2.86 5.44
C LEU A 68 -2.55 -4.11 4.67
N TYR A 69 -2.01 -3.90 3.48
CA TYR A 69 -1.20 -4.88 2.74
C TYR A 69 0.22 -4.36 2.62
N VAL A 70 1.22 -5.21 2.92
CA VAL A 70 2.63 -4.93 2.64
C VAL A 70 3.20 -6.10 1.86
N GLU A 71 3.96 -5.79 0.81
CA GLU A 71 4.67 -6.75 -0.02
C GLU A 71 6.11 -6.27 -0.23
N VAL A 72 7.06 -7.17 -0.04
CA VAL A 72 8.47 -6.99 -0.40
C VAL A 72 8.84 -8.09 -1.39
N ARG A 73 9.27 -7.72 -2.60
CA ARG A 73 9.71 -8.68 -3.62
C ARG A 73 11.19 -8.49 -3.89
N PHE A 74 11.90 -9.62 -3.96
CA PHE A 74 13.27 -9.71 -4.43
C PHE A 74 13.27 -10.53 -5.71
N VAL A 75 13.58 -9.91 -6.85
CA VAL A 75 13.60 -10.58 -8.16
C VAL A 75 14.97 -10.34 -8.79
N SER A 76 15.75 -11.41 -8.96
CA SER A 76 17.17 -11.29 -9.34
C SER A 76 17.93 -10.35 -8.39
N ASN A 77 18.37 -9.18 -8.86
CA ASN A 77 19.09 -8.19 -8.07
C ASN A 77 18.19 -7.02 -7.61
N HIS A 78 16.89 -7.09 -7.92
CA HIS A 78 15.95 -5.98 -7.72
C HIS A 78 15.08 -6.17 -6.49
N THR A 79 14.87 -5.08 -5.77
CA THR A 79 14.02 -4.99 -4.60
C THR A 79 12.84 -4.07 -4.85
N PHE A 80 11.65 -4.56 -4.52
CA PHE A 80 10.40 -3.83 -4.66
C PHE A 80 9.67 -3.85 -3.31
N ILE A 81 9.29 -2.69 -2.79
CA ILE A 81 8.42 -2.58 -1.63
C ILE A 81 7.11 -1.91 -2.06
N SER A 82 5.99 -2.47 -1.62
CA SER A 82 4.66 -1.96 -1.88
C SER A 82 3.82 -2.02 -0.62
N LEU A 83 3.16 -0.91 -0.28
CA LEU A 83 2.25 -0.79 0.85
C LEU A 83 0.91 -0.26 0.32
N SER A 84 -0.19 -0.96 0.57
CA SER A 84 -1.54 -0.52 0.21
C SER A 84 -2.43 -0.39 1.44
N VAL A 85 -3.22 0.69 1.47
CA VAL A 85 -4.19 0.95 2.52
C VAL A 85 -5.59 0.76 1.97
N PHE A 86 -6.42 0.09 2.75
CA PHE A 86 -7.81 -0.22 2.43
C PHE A 86 -8.72 0.26 3.54
N LYS A 87 -9.97 0.55 3.20
CA LYS A 87 -11.05 0.76 4.17
C LYS A 87 -12.25 -0.12 3.85
N GLY A 88 -12.90 -0.63 4.88
CA GLY A 88 -14.18 -1.34 4.77
C GLY A 88 -14.49 -2.12 6.03
N ALA A 89 -15.76 -2.45 6.23
CA ALA A 89 -16.19 -3.18 7.41
C ALA A 89 -15.57 -4.59 7.46
N ASP A 90 -15.46 -5.16 8.66
CA ASP A 90 -14.81 -6.45 8.84
C ASP A 90 -15.48 -7.58 8.05
N ALA A 91 -16.81 -7.59 8.04
CA ALA A 91 -17.64 -8.55 7.30
C ALA A 91 -17.58 -8.38 5.76
N GLN A 92 -17.07 -7.26 5.24
CA GLN A 92 -16.96 -7.02 3.81
C GLN A 92 -15.71 -7.71 3.23
N SER A 93 -15.91 -8.59 2.25
CA SER A 93 -14.82 -9.26 1.54
C SER A 93 -14.08 -8.35 0.55
N ASN A 94 -14.69 -7.24 0.15
CA ASN A 94 -14.23 -6.35 -0.92
C ASN A 94 -13.84 -4.95 -0.43
N LYS A 95 -12.91 -4.88 0.54
CA LYS A 95 -12.41 -3.60 1.09
C LYS A 95 -11.82 -2.71 -0.01
N HIS A 96 -12.13 -1.42 0.05
CA HIS A 96 -11.75 -0.45 -0.96
C HIS A 96 -10.30 -0.02 -0.77
N GLN A 97 -9.47 -0.20 -1.80
CA GLN A 97 -8.13 0.35 -1.82
C GLN A 97 -8.18 1.88 -1.99
N LEU A 98 -7.59 2.59 -1.03
CA LEU A 98 -7.53 4.04 -1.03
C LEU A 98 -6.34 4.53 -1.85
N PHE A 99 -5.16 4.03 -1.50
CA PHE A 99 -3.90 4.39 -2.14
C PHE A 99 -2.83 3.33 -1.89
N ARG A 100 -1.69 3.49 -2.57
CA ARG A 100 -0.52 2.63 -2.45
C ARG A 100 0.75 3.47 -2.46
N ALA A 101 1.68 3.19 -1.56
CA ALA A 101 3.04 3.70 -1.62
C ALA A 101 3.96 2.60 -2.16
N GLU A 102 4.86 2.94 -3.06
CA GLU A 102 5.83 2.01 -3.63
C GLU A 102 7.24 2.58 -3.56
N TRP A 103 8.20 1.70 -3.31
CA TRP A 103 9.61 1.98 -3.52
C TRP A 103 10.20 0.87 -4.36
N ASP A 104 10.64 1.25 -5.54
CA ASP A 104 11.25 0.38 -6.52
C ASP A 104 12.71 0.77 -6.71
N ASP A 105 13.61 -0.21 -6.83
CA ASP A 105 15.02 0.07 -7.06
C ASP A 105 15.39 0.26 -8.51
N TYR A 106 14.44 0.10 -9.45
CA TYR A 106 14.60 0.19 -10.91
C TYR A 106 16.03 0.56 -11.30
N ASP A 107 16.87 -0.46 -11.48
CA ASP A 107 18.32 -0.33 -11.67
C ASP A 107 18.62 0.18 -13.10
N ARG A 108 18.15 1.40 -13.36
CA ARG A 108 18.26 2.10 -14.61
C ARG A 108 18.89 3.44 -14.30
N ASP A 109 20.07 3.67 -14.87
CA ASP A 109 20.79 4.93 -14.70
C ASP A 109 20.04 6.12 -15.32
N ASP A 110 19.04 5.85 -16.17
CA ASP A 110 18.12 6.82 -16.76
C ASP A 110 16.73 6.83 -16.10
N GLU A 111 16.59 6.31 -14.88
CA GLU A 111 15.33 6.43 -14.14
C GLU A 111 15.00 7.92 -13.92
N ILE A 112 13.75 8.30 -14.24
CA ILE A 112 13.25 9.67 -14.14
C ILE A 112 12.06 9.79 -13.18
N HIS A 113 11.45 8.67 -12.83
CA HIS A 113 10.28 8.62 -11.96
C HIS A 113 10.69 8.71 -10.48
N ALA A 114 9.86 9.40 -9.69
CA ALA A 114 10.08 9.52 -8.25
C ALA A 114 10.13 8.16 -7.56
N GLN A 115 11.11 8.01 -6.66
CA GLN A 115 11.23 6.82 -5.82
C GLN A 115 11.62 7.25 -4.42
N PRO A 116 10.83 6.90 -3.40
CA PRO A 116 9.50 6.26 -3.43
C PRO A 116 8.40 7.16 -4.01
N HIS A 117 7.24 6.58 -4.37
CA HIS A 117 6.09 7.30 -4.93
C HIS A 117 4.74 6.74 -4.47
N TRP A 118 3.67 7.48 -4.78
CA TRP A 118 2.29 7.13 -4.44
C TRP A 118 1.45 6.83 -5.67
N HIS A 119 0.48 5.93 -5.53
CA HIS A 119 -0.62 5.68 -6.46
C HIS A 119 -1.93 5.95 -5.73
N ILE A 120 -2.76 6.82 -6.28
CA ILE A 120 -4.08 7.15 -5.75
C ILE A 120 -5.14 6.33 -6.50
N THR A 121 -5.98 5.57 -5.78
CA THR A 121 -6.91 4.61 -6.38
C THR A 121 -8.39 4.85 -6.05
N THR A 122 -8.69 5.92 -5.31
CA THR A 122 -10.04 6.23 -4.79
C THR A 122 -11.08 6.41 -5.90
N ASP A 123 -10.74 7.06 -7.02
CA ASP A 123 -11.69 7.27 -8.12
C ASP A 123 -12.17 5.94 -8.74
N VAL A 124 -11.29 4.94 -8.78
CA VAL A 124 -11.63 3.59 -9.25
C VAL A 124 -12.52 2.88 -8.22
N ALA A 125 -12.37 3.17 -6.93
CA ALA A 125 -13.29 2.65 -5.91
C ALA A 125 -14.69 3.25 -6.08
N ILE A 126 -14.80 4.57 -6.29
CA ILE A 126 -16.08 5.25 -6.52
C ILE A 126 -16.77 4.70 -7.77
N SER A 127 -16.04 4.59 -8.89
CA SER A 127 -16.58 4.06 -10.14
C SER A 127 -17.11 2.63 -10.01
N ASN A 128 -16.38 1.76 -9.28
CA ASN A 128 -16.83 0.39 -9.06
C ASN A 128 -18.03 0.30 -8.11
N ASN A 129 -18.08 1.10 -7.04
CA ASN A 129 -19.26 1.16 -6.18
C ASN A 129 -20.47 1.60 -6.99
N PHE A 130 -20.33 2.66 -7.77
CA PHE A 130 -21.40 3.11 -8.65
C PHE A 130 -21.89 2.01 -9.59
N ASN A 131 -20.99 1.28 -10.26
CA ASN A 131 -21.35 0.16 -11.14
C ASN A 131 -22.06 -0.98 -10.41
N ASN A 132 -21.67 -1.29 -9.17
CA ASN A 132 -22.37 -2.30 -8.36
C ASN A 132 -23.79 -1.84 -8.01
N PHE A 133 -23.96 -0.58 -7.59
CA PHE A 133 -25.29 0.00 -7.32
C PHE A 133 -26.19 0.00 -8.56
N LEU A 134 -25.63 0.21 -9.75
CA LEU A 134 -26.35 0.10 -11.02
C LEU A 134 -26.83 -1.32 -11.32
N GLY A 135 -26.04 -2.34 -10.97
CA GLY A 135 -26.43 -3.74 -11.13
C GLY A 135 -27.61 -4.14 -10.22
N GLU A 136 -27.82 -3.44 -9.12
CA GLU A 136 -28.86 -3.70 -8.12
C GLU A 136 -30.12 -2.83 -8.30
N LYS A 137 -30.08 -1.78 -9.14
CA LYS A 137 -31.14 -0.77 -9.29
C LYS A 137 -31.53 -0.56 -10.75
N GLU A 138 -32.83 -0.58 -11.06
CA GLU A 138 -33.34 -0.38 -12.44
C GLU A 138 -33.21 1.07 -12.98
N GLN A 139 -32.95 2.07 -12.13
CA GLN A 139 -32.82 3.48 -12.55
C GLN A 139 -31.56 4.15 -12.02
N VAL A 140 -30.84 4.80 -12.94
CA VAL A 140 -29.66 5.64 -12.64
C VAL A 140 -30.14 7.04 -12.27
N THR A 141 -29.97 7.43 -11.01
CA THR A 141 -30.22 8.81 -10.56
C THR A 141 -28.95 9.43 -10.00
N PHE A 142 -28.89 10.76 -9.95
CA PHE A 142 -27.79 11.48 -9.31
C PHE A 142 -27.64 11.11 -7.82
N GLU A 143 -28.73 10.77 -7.15
CA GLU A 143 -28.74 10.32 -5.76
C GLU A 143 -27.99 8.98 -5.59
N VAL A 144 -28.12 8.05 -6.55
CA VAL A 144 -27.37 6.79 -6.54
C VAL A 144 -25.86 7.05 -6.66
N PHE A 145 -25.46 8.03 -7.47
CA PHE A 145 -24.06 8.43 -7.58
C PHE A 145 -23.53 9.02 -6.26
N GLU A 146 -24.24 9.97 -5.65
CA GLU A 146 -23.81 10.58 -4.38
C GLU A 146 -23.76 9.55 -3.23
N LEU A 147 -24.70 8.61 -3.16
CA LEU A 147 -24.65 7.49 -2.20
C LEU A 147 -23.41 6.61 -2.43
N SER A 148 -23.12 6.23 -3.69
CA SER A 148 -21.96 5.39 -4.02
C SER A 148 -20.62 6.05 -3.65
N LYS A 149 -20.56 7.38 -3.75
CA LYS A 149 -19.39 8.19 -3.38
C LYS A 149 -19.26 8.34 -1.87
N ALA A 150 -20.36 8.45 -1.13
CA ALA A 150 -20.37 8.56 0.32
C ALA A 150 -19.84 7.30 1.03
N GLU A 151 -19.92 6.13 0.39
CA GLU A 151 -19.35 4.88 0.92
C GLU A 151 -17.83 4.76 0.74
N VAL A 152 -17.23 5.60 -0.10
CA VAL A 152 -15.78 5.63 -0.30
C VAL A 152 -15.18 6.73 0.57
N PHE A 153 -14.19 6.36 1.38
CA PHE A 153 -13.49 7.34 2.20
C PHE A 153 -12.80 8.41 1.35
N ASP A 154 -13.11 9.66 1.68
CA ASP A 154 -12.59 10.80 0.95
C ASP A 154 -11.17 11.13 1.41
N ILE A 155 -10.20 10.77 0.57
CA ILE A 155 -8.78 11.07 0.81
C ILE A 155 -8.38 12.49 0.36
N LYS A 156 -9.32 13.36 -0.05
CA LYS A 156 -9.00 14.72 -0.51
C LYS A 156 -8.24 15.56 0.53
N ASN A 157 -8.43 15.27 1.80
CA ASN A 157 -7.76 15.96 2.90
C ASN A 157 -6.48 15.25 3.36
N PHE A 158 -6.10 14.14 2.72
CA PHE A 158 -4.88 13.42 3.05
C PHE A 158 -3.67 14.14 2.45
N HIS A 159 -2.70 14.52 3.28
CA HIS A 159 -1.45 15.11 2.84
C HIS A 159 -0.42 14.01 2.56
N PHE A 160 -0.06 13.80 1.30
CA PHE A 160 0.92 12.78 0.93
C PHE A 160 2.35 13.27 1.14
N ALA A 161 3.06 12.68 2.10
CA ALA A 161 4.48 12.94 2.30
C ALA A 161 5.30 12.44 1.10
N MET A 162 6.05 13.35 0.47
CA MET A 162 6.93 13.03 -0.66
C MET A 162 8.40 13.02 -0.21
N LEU A 163 9.21 12.20 -0.86
CA LEU A 163 10.65 12.08 -0.56
C LEU A 163 11.47 12.65 -1.73
N GLY A 164 11.43 13.97 -1.90
CA GLY A 164 12.36 14.69 -2.76
C GLY A 164 13.21 15.62 -1.91
N ASN A 165 14.53 15.65 -2.14
CA ASN A 165 15.47 16.40 -1.29
C ASN A 165 16.21 17.53 -2.04
N TRP A 166 15.48 18.28 -2.87
CA TRP A 166 16.04 19.39 -3.66
C TRP A 166 16.68 20.52 -2.82
N GLN A 167 16.26 20.69 -1.56
CA GLN A 167 16.86 21.69 -0.66
C GLN A 167 18.35 21.41 -0.35
N GLN A 168 18.81 20.17 -0.58
CA GLN A 168 20.20 19.75 -0.45
C GLN A 168 20.85 19.48 -1.82
N ASP A 169 20.26 20.01 -2.91
CA ASP A 169 20.66 19.72 -4.30
C ASP A 169 20.62 18.22 -4.65
N GLU A 170 19.82 17.43 -3.94
CA GLU A 170 19.56 16.03 -4.25
C GLU A 170 18.32 15.86 -5.14
N THR A 171 18.08 14.62 -5.58
CA THR A 171 16.98 14.26 -6.49
C THR A 171 15.75 13.73 -5.73
N HIS A 172 14.66 13.48 -6.46
CA HIS A 172 13.46 12.75 -6.04
C HIS A 172 13.56 11.24 -6.28
N ILE A 173 14.74 10.75 -6.66
CA ILE A 173 15.02 9.35 -7.01
C ILE A 173 16.02 8.79 -6.00
N HIS A 174 15.54 7.96 -5.08
CA HIS A 174 16.36 7.36 -4.04
C HIS A 174 16.51 5.85 -4.29
N LYS A 175 17.74 5.34 -4.37
CA LYS A 175 18.02 3.91 -4.55
C LYS A 175 17.81 3.12 -3.25
N ILE A 176 17.39 1.85 -3.38
CA ILE A 176 17.33 0.90 -2.26
C ILE A 176 18.74 0.32 -2.03
N SER A 177 19.56 1.05 -1.26
CA SER A 177 20.97 0.67 -1.03
C SER A 177 21.19 -0.12 0.25
N GLU A 178 20.39 0.13 1.29
CA GLU A 178 20.64 -0.33 2.66
C GLU A 178 19.33 -0.73 3.36
N PRO A 179 19.31 -1.86 4.10
CA PRO A 179 18.12 -2.29 4.85
C PRO A 179 17.54 -1.20 5.75
N ALA A 180 18.41 -0.49 6.48
CA ALA A 180 18.01 0.53 7.44
C ALA A 180 17.24 1.70 6.79
N LYS A 181 17.58 2.10 5.55
CA LYS A 181 16.89 3.19 4.85
C LYS A 181 15.45 2.80 4.50
N VAL A 182 15.27 1.60 3.96
CA VAL A 182 13.95 1.05 3.62
C VAL A 182 13.10 0.90 4.88
N THR A 183 13.67 0.34 5.95
CA THR A 183 12.96 0.17 7.22
C THR A 183 12.52 1.52 7.80
N LYS A 184 13.40 2.53 7.81
CA LYS A 184 13.05 3.89 8.27
C LYS A 184 11.96 4.53 7.42
N TRP A 185 12.03 4.39 6.10
CA TRP A 185 10.99 4.89 5.20
C TRP A 185 9.65 4.22 5.48
N LEU A 186 9.61 2.88 5.58
CA LEU A 186 8.37 2.14 5.83
C LEU A 186 7.73 2.53 7.17
N ILE A 187 8.53 2.66 8.23
CA ILE A 187 8.03 3.12 9.54
C ILE A 187 7.52 4.55 9.46
N GLY A 188 8.28 5.44 8.80
CA GLY A 188 7.92 6.84 8.63
C GLY A 188 6.60 7.00 7.88
N VAL A 189 6.45 6.31 6.76
CA VAL A 189 5.22 6.37 5.96
C VAL A 189 4.03 5.78 6.71
N LEU A 190 4.19 4.67 7.43
CA LEU A 190 3.12 4.10 8.28
C LEU A 190 2.70 5.07 9.39
N LYS A 191 3.65 5.68 10.09
CA LYS A 191 3.32 6.67 11.14
C LYS A 191 2.61 7.89 10.55
N HIS A 192 3.07 8.39 9.40
CA HIS A 192 2.45 9.51 8.71
C HIS A 192 1.02 9.19 8.28
N ILE A 193 0.81 8.05 7.62
CA ILE A 193 -0.53 7.59 7.21
C ILE A 193 -1.48 7.51 8.40
N ARG A 194 -1.03 6.96 9.54
CA ARG A 194 -1.83 6.87 10.75
C ARG A 194 -2.29 8.25 11.21
N VAL A 195 -1.40 9.24 11.25
CA VAL A 195 -1.75 10.61 11.62
C VAL A 195 -2.77 11.21 10.66
N GLU A 196 -2.56 11.08 9.35
CA GLU A 196 -3.47 11.68 8.34
C GLU A 196 -4.85 11.00 8.26
N LEU A 197 -4.99 9.75 8.70
CA LEU A 197 -6.25 9.01 8.71
C LEU A 197 -7.02 9.10 10.04
N ASP A 198 -6.33 9.45 11.14
CA ASP A 198 -6.93 9.60 12.48
C ASP A 198 -7.53 10.99 12.74
N VAL A 199 -7.45 11.91 11.76
CA VAL A 199 -7.91 13.31 11.84
C VAL A 199 -9.36 13.46 11.40
#